data_AF-A0A8T9B5K5-F1
#
_entry.id   AF-A0A8T9B5K5-F1
#
_cell.length_a   1.000
_cell.length_b   1.000
_cell.length_c   1.000
_cell.angle_alpha   90.00
_cell.angle_beta   90.00
_cell.angle_gamma   90.00
#
_symmetry.space_group_name_H-M   'P 1'
#
loop_
_entity.id
_entity.type
_entity.pdbx_description
1 polymer ?
#
loop_
_entity_poly.entity_id
_entity_poly.type
_entity_poly.pdbx_seq_one_letter_code
_entity_poly.pdbx_strand_id
1 'polypeptide(L)'
;MERTHSGNSILSDKPYSPLPDNTLTLRDEEAARRVSIHFRQVPSQRRSERSKHERILRRLIRLDHRLDVEDGEIDDKSLAGIVTTADSVFFGGALAGRVQWDWSSEERYQTELIGTTALRHRADGNGIETLIVLSEPILKNPQYDRRLLLSAFLHELVHCYLFIQCGFEARIEGGHTPGFHTIARIIDDWVGGGYLSLCNMKANLSHFRKDRFRDDRQKS
;
A
#
# COMPACT_ATOMS: atom_id res chain seq x y z
N MET A 1 -18.95 -16.24 4.24
CA MET A 1 -17.56 -15.78 4.11
C MET A 1 -17.48 -15.09 2.77
N GLU A 2 -17.04 -13.84 2.76
CA GLU A 2 -16.83 -13.04 1.55
C GLU A 2 -15.61 -13.57 0.78
N ARG A 3 -15.57 -13.49 -0.55
CA ARG A 3 -14.47 -14.06 -1.37
C ARG A 3 -14.01 -13.09 -2.46
N THR A 4 -12.69 -12.96 -2.64
CA THR A 4 -12.11 -12.15 -3.72
C THR A 4 -12.25 -12.83 -5.10
N HIS A 5 -11.87 -12.15 -6.19
CA HIS A 5 -11.90 -12.72 -7.56
C HIS A 5 -11.11 -14.03 -7.69
N SER A 6 -9.96 -14.15 -7.01
CA SER A 6 -9.16 -15.38 -6.97
C SER A 6 -9.66 -16.40 -5.94
N GLY A 7 -10.82 -16.15 -5.32
CA GLY A 7 -11.47 -17.06 -4.38
C GLY A 7 -10.90 -17.04 -2.95
N ASN A 8 -10.09 -16.04 -2.59
CA ASN A 8 -9.54 -15.92 -1.24
C ASN A 8 -10.62 -15.49 -0.26
N SER A 9 -10.74 -16.21 0.86
CA SER A 9 -11.70 -15.86 1.91
C SER A 9 -11.30 -14.56 2.60
N ILE A 10 -12.22 -13.60 2.61
CA ILE A 10 -12.13 -12.37 3.40
C ILE A 10 -12.80 -12.67 4.74
N LEU A 11 -12.01 -12.68 5.82
CA LEU A 11 -12.56 -12.75 7.17
C LEU A 11 -13.35 -11.46 7.43
N SER A 12 -14.66 -11.60 7.59
CA SER A 12 -15.59 -10.53 7.94
C SER A 12 -15.13 -9.79 9.19
N ASP A 13 -15.43 -8.48 9.27
CA ASP A 13 -15.17 -7.49 10.33
C ASP A 13 -15.75 -7.86 11.73
N LYS A 14 -15.92 -9.14 12.04
CA LYS A 14 -16.24 -9.58 13.39
C LYS A 14 -15.02 -9.33 14.28
N PRO A 15 -15.20 -8.71 15.46
CA PRO A 15 -14.11 -8.57 16.42
C PRO A 15 -13.62 -9.96 16.81
N TYR A 16 -12.46 -10.34 16.29
CA TYR A 16 -11.81 -11.58 16.65
C TYR A 16 -11.33 -11.46 18.10
N SER A 17 -11.66 -12.46 18.93
CA SER A 17 -11.24 -12.47 20.32
C SER A 17 -9.72 -12.57 20.40
N PRO A 18 -9.04 -11.73 21.19
CA PRO A 18 -7.59 -11.75 21.30
C PRO A 18 -7.18 -13.09 21.94
N LEU A 19 -6.67 -14.02 21.14
CA LEU A 19 -5.96 -15.19 21.65
C LEU A 19 -4.51 -14.79 21.93
N PRO A 20 -3.95 -15.21 23.08
CA PRO A 20 -2.62 -14.83 23.47
C PRO A 20 -1.62 -15.68 22.70
N ASP A 21 -1.21 -15.24 21.51
CA ASP A 21 -0.17 -15.95 20.78
C ASP A 21 0.98 -15.02 20.39
N ASN A 22 2.12 -15.29 21.02
CA ASN A 22 3.46 -14.69 21.08
C ASN A 22 4.14 -14.29 19.74
N THR A 23 3.40 -13.79 18.74
CA THR A 23 3.97 -13.39 17.43
C THR A 23 4.17 -11.88 17.29
N LEU A 24 3.80 -11.09 18.30
CA LEU A 24 3.84 -9.62 18.29
C LEU A 24 5.18 -9.14 18.86
N THR A 25 6.01 -8.49 18.05
CA THR A 25 7.36 -8.07 18.49
C THR A 25 7.50 -6.58 18.74
N LEU A 26 6.61 -5.73 18.22
CA LEU A 26 6.78 -4.28 18.28
C LEU A 26 5.47 -3.52 18.46
N ARG A 27 5.58 -2.40 19.18
CA ARG A 27 4.57 -1.35 19.16
C ARG A 27 4.64 -0.58 17.84
N ASP A 28 3.53 0.02 17.46
CA ASP A 28 3.37 0.84 16.26
C ASP A 28 4.49 1.88 16.05
N GLU A 29 4.85 2.64 17.09
CA GLU A 29 5.93 3.63 17.06
C GLU A 29 7.29 3.01 16.75
N GLU A 30 7.56 1.82 17.28
CA GLU A 30 8.82 1.11 17.08
C GLU A 30 8.90 0.55 15.65
N ALA A 31 7.80 0.06 15.10
CA ALA A 31 7.74 -0.34 13.69
C ALA A 31 8.02 0.85 12.76
N ALA A 32 7.42 2.01 13.01
CA ALA A 32 7.69 3.24 12.25
C ALA A 32 9.15 3.72 12.41
N ARG A 33 9.74 3.60 13.61
CA ARG A 33 11.15 3.89 13.86
C ARG A 33 12.07 2.98 13.05
N ARG A 34 11.74 1.69 12.92
CA ARG A 34 12.51 0.75 12.08
C ARG A 34 12.49 1.14 10.61
N VAL A 35 11.34 1.53 10.06
CA VAL A 35 11.26 2.07 8.69
C VAL A 35 12.15 3.31 8.55
N SER A 36 12.07 4.24 9.51
CA SER A 36 12.87 5.46 9.49
C SER A 36 14.38 5.18 9.51
N ILE A 37 14.82 4.22 10.33
CA ILE A 37 16.22 3.82 10.42
C ILE A 37 16.64 3.12 9.14
N HIS A 38 15.90 2.12 8.67
CA HIS A 38 16.20 1.39 7.43
C HIS A 38 16.29 2.34 6.23
N PHE A 39 15.38 3.30 6.14
CA PHE A 39 15.35 4.26 5.06
C PHE A 39 16.58 5.20 5.05
N ARG A 40 17.10 5.55 6.24
CA ARG A 40 18.29 6.41 6.41
C ARG A 40 19.62 5.65 6.38
N GLN A 41 19.63 4.43 6.90
CA GLN A 41 20.83 3.64 7.15
C GLN A 41 20.79 2.37 6.30
N VAL A 42 21.50 2.41 5.18
CA VAL A 42 21.63 1.24 4.30
C VAL A 42 23.08 0.75 4.37
N PRO A 43 23.33 -0.49 4.84
CA PRO A 43 24.66 -1.08 4.82
C PRO A 43 25.26 -0.99 3.41
N SER A 44 26.54 -0.66 3.30
CA SER A 44 27.25 -0.49 2.02
C SER A 44 27.03 -1.63 1.03
N GLN A 45 26.94 -2.86 1.53
CA GLN A 45 26.70 -4.07 0.74
C GLN A 45 25.33 -4.13 0.05
N ARG A 46 24.29 -3.49 0.60
CA ARG A 46 22.93 -3.49 0.05
C ARG A 46 22.56 -2.19 -0.68
N ARG A 47 23.49 -1.23 -0.76
CA ARG A 47 23.23 0.10 -1.37
C ARG A 47 22.96 -0.01 -2.87
N SER A 48 23.67 -0.88 -3.59
CA SER A 48 23.50 -1.06 -5.04
C SER A 48 22.13 -1.67 -5.39
N GLU A 49 21.74 -2.72 -4.68
CA GLU A 49 20.44 -3.38 -4.86
C GLU A 49 19.28 -2.46 -4.49
N ARG A 50 19.37 -1.79 -3.34
CA ARG A 50 18.35 -0.81 -2.95
C ARG A 50 18.26 0.34 -3.95
N SER A 51 19.37 0.86 -4.44
CA SER A 51 19.38 1.90 -5.48
C SER A 51 18.71 1.43 -6.78
N LYS A 52 18.91 0.18 -7.17
CA LYS A 52 18.20 -0.43 -8.30
C LYS A 52 16.70 -0.50 -8.04
N HIS A 53 16.27 -1.01 -6.89
CA HIS A 53 14.84 -1.07 -6.54
C HIS A 53 14.22 0.32 -6.38
N GLU A 54 14.97 1.28 -5.85
CA GLU A 54 14.56 2.68 -5.75
C GLU A 54 14.27 3.24 -7.15
N ARG A 55 15.17 3.05 -8.11
CA ARG A 55 14.98 3.51 -9.49
C ARG A 55 13.77 2.85 -10.16
N ILE A 56 13.59 1.54 -9.94
CA ILE A 56 12.44 0.80 -10.49
C ILE A 56 11.14 1.33 -9.87
N LEU A 57 11.08 1.46 -8.54
CA LEU A 57 9.89 1.94 -7.85
C LEU A 57 9.54 3.38 -8.26
N ARG A 58 10.54 4.25 -8.40
CA ARG A 58 10.35 5.62 -8.91
C ARG A 58 9.74 5.62 -10.31
N ARG A 59 10.24 4.77 -11.22
CA ARG A 59 9.69 4.65 -12.58
C ARG A 59 8.26 4.11 -12.59
N LEU A 60 7.95 3.17 -11.71
CA LEU A 60 6.58 2.64 -11.58
C LEU A 60 5.62 3.72 -11.07
N ILE A 61 6.04 4.55 -10.11
CA ILE A 61 5.19 5.57 -9.48
C ILE A 61 5.09 6.85 -10.32
N ARG A 62 6.22 7.38 -10.78
CA ARG A 62 6.33 8.60 -11.59
C ARG A 62 6.71 8.20 -13.01
N LEU A 63 5.79 8.36 -13.94
CA LEU A 63 6.11 8.36 -15.35
C LEU A 63 6.94 9.61 -15.63
N ASP A 64 8.07 9.46 -16.31
CA ASP A 64 8.81 10.63 -16.79
C ASP A 64 7.97 11.26 -17.90
N HIS A 65 7.41 12.44 -17.61
CA HIS A 65 6.38 13.15 -18.37
C HIS A 65 6.66 13.39 -19.87
N ARG A 66 7.82 12.99 -20.40
CA ARG A 66 8.26 13.28 -21.77
C ARG A 66 8.18 12.10 -22.74
N LEU A 67 7.99 10.87 -22.26
CA LEU A 67 8.06 9.67 -23.13
C LEU A 67 6.87 8.72 -23.04
N ASP A 68 6.12 8.74 -21.93
CA ASP A 68 5.19 7.64 -21.61
C ASP A 68 3.71 8.06 -21.72
N VAL A 69 3.34 8.72 -22.84
CA VAL A 69 1.97 9.20 -23.08
C VAL A 69 0.99 8.04 -23.34
N GLU A 70 1.50 6.86 -23.68
CA GLU A 70 0.71 5.65 -23.99
C GLU A 70 0.77 4.55 -22.91
N ASP A 71 1.68 4.65 -21.93
CA ASP A 71 1.94 3.61 -20.91
C ASP A 71 1.17 3.83 -19.58
N GLY A 72 0.05 4.55 -19.64
CA GLY A 72 -0.56 5.23 -18.49
C GLY A 72 -1.25 4.36 -17.43
N GLU A 73 -1.47 3.07 -17.70
CA GLU A 73 -2.17 2.14 -16.79
C GLU A 73 -1.20 1.26 -16.00
N ILE A 74 -1.56 0.97 -14.75
CA ILE A 74 -0.75 0.10 -13.89
C ILE A 74 -1.35 -1.28 -13.98
N ASP A 75 -0.62 -2.19 -14.61
CA ASP A 75 -1.01 -3.59 -14.70
C ASP A 75 -0.69 -4.36 -13.41
N ASP A 76 -1.25 -5.56 -13.30
CA ASP A 76 -1.07 -6.44 -12.13
C ASP A 76 0.42 -6.80 -11.92
N LYS A 77 1.19 -6.89 -13.01
CA LYS A 77 2.64 -7.14 -12.95
C LYS A 77 3.40 -5.97 -12.32
N SER A 78 3.00 -4.74 -12.63
CA SER A 78 3.53 -3.53 -12.01
C SER A 78 3.17 -3.46 -10.53
N LEU A 79 1.95 -3.84 -10.14
CA LEU A 79 1.57 -3.95 -8.73
C LEU A 79 2.44 -4.96 -7.97
N ALA A 80 2.67 -6.15 -8.54
CA ALA A 80 3.60 -7.14 -7.95
C ALA A 80 5.04 -6.60 -7.83
N GLY A 81 5.50 -5.83 -8.84
CA GLY A 81 6.77 -5.13 -8.80
C GLY A 81 6.85 -4.06 -7.69
N ILE A 82 5.75 -3.34 -7.44
CA ILE A 82 5.64 -2.36 -6.36
C ILE A 82 5.78 -3.05 -5.00
N VAL A 83 5.11 -4.18 -4.74
CA VAL A 83 5.27 -4.92 -3.47
C VAL A 83 6.74 -5.23 -3.21
N THR A 84 7.42 -5.82 -4.19
CA THR A 84 8.82 -6.25 -4.07
C THR A 84 9.76 -5.07 -3.84
N THR A 85 9.59 -4.00 -4.62
CA THR A 85 10.49 -2.85 -4.56
C THR A 85 10.22 -1.96 -3.35
N ALA A 86 8.95 -1.77 -2.94
CA ALA A 86 8.59 -1.06 -1.72
C ALA A 86 9.09 -1.80 -0.47
N ASP A 87 9.00 -3.12 -0.43
CA ASP A 87 9.55 -3.92 0.66
C ASP A 87 11.06 -3.72 0.82
N SER A 88 11.79 -3.74 -0.29
CA SER A 88 13.23 -3.49 -0.27
C SER A 88 13.59 -2.06 0.13
N VAL A 89 12.87 -1.06 -0.40
CA VAL A 89 13.19 0.37 -0.19
C VAL A 89 12.80 0.85 1.21
N PHE A 90 11.65 0.42 1.72
CA PHE A 90 11.05 0.96 2.95
C PHE A 90 10.97 -0.05 4.11
N PHE A 91 10.62 -1.31 3.83
CA PHE A 91 10.21 -2.25 4.88
C PHE A 91 11.25 -3.31 5.24
N GLY A 92 12.42 -3.28 4.59
CA GLY A 92 13.58 -4.12 4.94
C GLY A 92 13.38 -5.62 4.70
N GLY A 93 12.47 -6.01 3.80
CA GLY A 93 12.17 -7.43 3.54
C GLY A 93 11.07 -8.00 4.45
N ALA A 94 10.39 -7.15 5.22
CA ALA A 94 9.33 -7.59 6.13
C ALA A 94 8.10 -8.12 5.38
N LEU A 95 7.83 -7.68 4.15
CA LEU A 95 6.63 -8.08 3.41
C LEU A 95 6.82 -9.35 2.57
N ALA A 96 8.08 -9.76 2.32
CA ALA A 96 8.42 -10.91 1.50
C ALA A 96 7.65 -12.19 1.93
N GLY A 97 6.88 -12.74 0.98
CA GLY A 97 6.09 -13.96 1.19
C GLY A 97 4.90 -13.82 2.15
N ARG A 98 4.55 -12.60 2.57
CA ARG A 98 3.51 -12.33 3.57
C ARG A 98 2.42 -11.36 3.11
N VAL A 99 2.50 -10.88 1.87
CA VAL A 99 1.49 -10.01 1.26
C VAL A 99 0.92 -10.67 0.03
N GLN A 100 -0.39 -10.90 0.06
CA GLN A 100 -1.21 -11.20 -1.11
C GLN A 100 -2.09 -9.99 -1.41
N TRP A 101 -2.53 -9.86 -2.66
CA TRP A 101 -3.50 -8.84 -3.03
C TRP A 101 -4.43 -9.37 -4.11
N ASP A 102 -5.66 -8.86 -4.15
CA ASP A 102 -6.66 -9.26 -5.11
C ASP A 102 -7.67 -8.13 -5.38
N TRP A 103 -8.39 -8.24 -6.49
CA TRP A 103 -9.47 -7.34 -6.83
C TRP A 103 -10.79 -7.79 -6.18
N SER A 104 -11.72 -6.87 -5.97
CA SER A 104 -13.13 -7.16 -5.66
C SER A 104 -14.07 -6.19 -6.36
N SER A 105 -15.22 -6.73 -6.78
CA SER A 105 -16.34 -6.01 -7.40
C SER A 105 -17.65 -6.20 -6.63
N GLU A 106 -17.57 -6.76 -5.41
CA GLU A 106 -18.71 -6.91 -4.51
C GLU A 106 -19.29 -5.55 -4.10
N GLU A 107 -20.57 -5.53 -3.70
CA GLU A 107 -21.36 -4.33 -3.43
C GLU A 107 -20.64 -3.31 -2.53
N ARG A 108 -19.99 -3.75 -1.45
CA ARG A 108 -19.24 -2.87 -0.52
C ARG A 108 -18.05 -2.15 -1.16
N TYR A 109 -17.46 -2.71 -2.21
CA TYR A 109 -16.36 -2.10 -2.97
C TYR A 109 -16.85 -1.18 -4.08
N GLN A 110 -18.15 -1.12 -4.37
CA GLN A 110 -18.69 -0.27 -5.44
C GLN A 110 -18.79 1.21 -5.03
N THR A 111 -18.93 1.50 -3.73
CA THR A 111 -19.31 2.83 -3.25
C THR A 111 -18.37 3.39 -2.18
N GLU A 112 -18.05 2.62 -1.15
CA GLU A 112 -17.45 3.16 0.09
C GLU A 112 -15.99 2.73 0.29
N LEU A 113 -15.61 1.54 -0.17
CA LEU A 113 -14.33 0.93 0.20
C LEU A 113 -13.39 0.84 -1.00
N ILE A 114 -12.41 1.75 -1.06
CA ILE A 114 -11.38 1.80 -2.11
C ILE A 114 -10.41 0.62 -2.01
N GLY A 115 -10.01 0.30 -0.77
CA GLY A 115 -9.08 -0.77 -0.44
C GLY A 115 -9.23 -1.15 1.03
N THR A 116 -8.86 -2.38 1.36
CA THR A 116 -8.75 -2.87 2.74
C THR A 116 -7.66 -3.93 2.83
N THR A 117 -7.13 -4.10 4.04
CA THR A 117 -6.15 -5.14 4.35
C THR A 117 -6.72 -6.09 5.40
N ALA A 118 -6.77 -7.37 5.07
CA ALA A 118 -7.12 -8.44 6.01
C ALA A 118 -5.87 -9.09 6.60
N LEU A 119 -5.95 -9.46 7.88
CA LEU A 119 -4.92 -10.22 8.60
C LEU A 119 -5.29 -11.70 8.56
N ARG A 120 -4.32 -12.58 8.29
CA ARG A 120 -4.51 -14.03 8.20
C ARG A 120 -3.35 -14.76 8.84
N HIS A 121 -3.61 -15.96 9.37
CA HIS A 121 -2.55 -16.89 9.68
C HIS A 121 -2.05 -17.55 8.40
N ARG A 122 -0.74 -17.75 8.30
CA ARG A 122 -0.14 -18.51 7.20
C ARG A 122 -0.66 -19.95 7.23
N ALA A 123 -0.82 -20.54 6.06
CA ALA A 123 -1.31 -21.93 5.92
C ALA A 123 -0.39 -22.96 6.60
N ASP A 124 0.90 -22.64 6.76
CA ASP A 124 1.88 -23.46 7.48
C ASP A 124 1.85 -23.27 9.01
N GLY A 125 0.93 -22.42 9.51
CA GLY A 125 0.81 -22.08 10.93
C GLY A 125 1.92 -21.17 11.46
N ASN A 126 2.91 -20.80 10.65
CA ASN A 126 4.08 -20.07 11.11
C ASN A 126 3.98 -18.58 10.78
N GLY A 127 3.24 -17.87 11.63
CA GLY A 127 3.13 -16.42 11.62
C GLY A 127 1.96 -15.87 10.82
N ILE A 128 2.06 -14.58 10.52
CA ILE A 128 0.98 -13.78 9.95
C ILE A 128 1.28 -13.44 8.49
N GLU A 129 0.24 -13.49 7.66
CA GLU A 129 0.20 -12.93 6.32
C GLU A 129 -0.98 -11.96 6.19
N THR A 130 -0.99 -11.21 5.11
CA THR A 130 -1.97 -10.16 4.84
C THR A 130 -2.53 -10.31 3.43
N LEU A 131 -3.79 -9.94 3.28
CA LEU A 131 -4.49 -9.89 1.99
C LEU A 131 -5.03 -8.49 1.77
N ILE A 132 -4.49 -7.79 0.78
CA ILE A 132 -5.05 -6.53 0.29
C ILE A 132 -6.22 -6.86 -0.64
N VAL A 133 -7.35 -6.21 -0.46
CA VAL A 133 -8.48 -6.27 -1.39
C VAL A 133 -8.75 -4.89 -1.94
N LEU A 134 -8.69 -4.75 -3.26
CA LEU A 134 -8.81 -3.50 -3.99
C LEU A 134 -10.16 -3.40 -4.69
N SER A 135 -10.80 -2.23 -4.63
CA SER A 135 -12.01 -1.96 -5.40
C SER A 135 -11.69 -1.82 -6.88
N GLU A 136 -12.04 -2.83 -7.67
CA GLU A 136 -12.01 -2.73 -9.11
C GLU A 136 -12.89 -1.58 -9.67
N PRO A 137 -14.17 -1.41 -9.27
CA PRO A 137 -15.04 -0.40 -9.86
C PRO A 137 -14.60 1.05 -9.58
N ILE A 138 -13.90 1.30 -8.47
CA ILE A 138 -13.36 2.64 -8.16
C ILE A 138 -11.98 2.82 -8.78
N LEU A 139 -11.07 1.86 -8.62
CA LEU A 139 -9.66 2.04 -8.97
C LEU A 139 -9.37 1.87 -10.46
N LYS A 140 -10.20 1.13 -11.19
CA LYS A 140 -10.15 1.06 -12.66
C LYS A 140 -11.07 2.07 -13.35
N ASN A 141 -11.71 2.96 -12.59
CA ASN A 141 -12.60 3.95 -13.19
C ASN A 141 -11.79 4.95 -14.04
N PRO A 142 -12.12 5.11 -15.33
CA PRO A 142 -11.35 5.95 -16.24
C PRO A 142 -11.33 7.44 -15.86
N GLN A 143 -12.25 7.91 -15.00
CA GLN A 143 -12.29 9.30 -14.52
C GLN A 143 -11.09 9.66 -13.63
N TYR A 144 -10.49 8.67 -12.96
CA TYR A 144 -9.35 8.87 -12.08
C TYR A 144 -8.04 8.56 -12.79
N ASP A 145 -6.98 9.25 -12.39
CA ASP A 145 -5.63 8.96 -12.85
C ASP A 145 -4.95 7.86 -12.03
N ARG A 146 -3.84 7.33 -12.55
CA ARG A 146 -3.10 6.21 -11.98
C ARG A 146 -2.64 6.44 -10.54
N ARG A 147 -2.53 7.69 -10.07
CA ARG A 147 -2.11 8.01 -8.70
C ARG A 147 -3.12 7.53 -7.67
N LEU A 148 -4.41 7.39 -8.03
CA LEU A 148 -5.40 6.82 -7.12
C LEU A 148 -5.06 5.36 -6.79
N LEU A 149 -4.81 4.54 -7.80
CA LEU A 149 -4.40 3.14 -7.62
C LEU A 149 -3.06 3.03 -6.89
N LEU A 150 -2.07 3.84 -7.25
CA LEU A 150 -0.78 3.88 -6.53
C LEU A 150 -0.95 4.25 -5.06
N SER A 151 -1.76 5.28 -4.79
CA SER A 151 -2.05 5.74 -3.43
C SER A 151 -2.73 4.65 -2.63
N ALA A 152 -3.78 4.03 -3.18
CA ALA A 152 -4.51 2.97 -2.50
C ALA A 152 -3.60 1.77 -2.21
N PHE A 153 -2.85 1.32 -3.21
CA PHE A 153 -2.00 0.16 -3.05
C PHE A 153 -0.87 0.38 -2.05
N LEU A 154 -0.19 1.54 -2.10
CA LEU A 154 0.86 1.87 -1.14
C LEU A 154 0.30 2.11 0.27
N HIS A 155 -0.89 2.68 0.39
CA HIS A 155 -1.60 2.83 1.67
C HIS A 155 -1.85 1.47 2.33
N GLU A 156 -2.40 0.52 1.57
CA GLU A 156 -2.63 -0.84 2.07
C GLU A 156 -1.32 -1.58 2.36
N LEU A 157 -0.23 -1.34 1.62
CA LEU A 157 1.09 -1.91 1.96
C LEU A 157 1.64 -1.40 3.29
N VAL A 158 1.36 -0.15 3.68
CA VAL A 158 1.70 0.33 5.03
C VAL A 158 0.90 -0.42 6.09
N HIS A 159 -0.40 -0.65 5.85
CA HIS A 159 -1.20 -1.50 6.73
C HIS A 159 -0.65 -2.91 6.82
N CYS A 160 -0.28 -3.54 5.71
CA CYS A 160 0.36 -4.86 5.69
C CYS A 160 1.60 -4.90 6.60
N TYR A 161 2.48 -3.91 6.47
CA TYR A 161 3.69 -3.82 7.29
C TYR A 161 3.36 -3.75 8.78
N LEU A 162 2.48 -2.82 9.17
CA LEU A 162 2.13 -2.62 10.57
C LEU A 162 1.40 -3.84 11.15
N PHE A 163 0.54 -4.47 10.38
CA PHE A 163 -0.14 -5.71 10.75
C PHE A 163 0.82 -6.89 10.94
N ILE A 164 1.84 -7.01 10.09
CA ILE A 164 2.85 -8.07 10.23
C ILE A 164 3.75 -7.82 11.45
N GLN A 165 4.07 -6.58 11.79
CA GLN A 165 4.99 -6.24 12.89
C GLN A 165 4.29 -6.13 14.25
N CYS A 166 3.09 -5.55 14.27
CA CYS A 166 2.36 -5.16 15.48
C CYS A 166 1.06 -5.95 15.68
N GLY A 167 0.65 -6.76 14.70
CA GLY A 167 -0.59 -7.53 14.74
C GLY A 167 -1.84 -6.67 14.93
N PHE A 168 -2.74 -7.13 15.80
CA PHE A 168 -4.05 -6.51 15.98
C PHE A 168 -4.01 -5.13 16.65
N GLU A 169 -2.94 -4.75 17.34
CA GLU A 169 -2.79 -3.38 17.88
C GLU A 169 -2.80 -2.35 16.75
N ALA A 170 -2.26 -2.69 15.59
CA ALA A 170 -2.29 -1.82 14.41
C ALA A 170 -3.69 -1.72 13.77
N ARG A 171 -4.72 -2.42 14.26
CA ARG A 171 -6.12 -2.22 13.84
C ARG A 171 -6.84 -1.15 14.65
N ILE A 172 -6.25 -0.67 15.75
CA ILE A 172 -6.80 0.43 16.53
C ILE A 172 -6.94 1.66 15.61
N GLU A 173 -8.06 2.39 15.73
CA GLU A 173 -8.40 3.55 14.87
C GLU A 173 -8.46 3.24 13.36
N GLY A 174 -8.84 2.01 12.99
CA GLY A 174 -8.88 1.60 11.57
C GLY A 174 -7.50 1.43 10.94
N GLY A 175 -6.45 1.49 11.76
CA GLY A 175 -5.04 1.35 11.37
C GLY A 175 -4.35 2.62 10.92
N HIS A 176 -4.97 3.79 11.10
CA HIS A 176 -4.33 5.10 10.90
C HIS A 176 -3.67 5.61 12.18
N THR A 177 -2.81 4.77 12.74
CA THR A 177 -2.03 5.05 13.94
C THR A 177 -0.97 6.14 13.71
N PRO A 178 -0.36 6.71 14.77
CA PRO A 178 0.77 7.63 14.62
C PRO A 178 1.95 7.05 13.80
N GLY A 179 2.21 5.75 13.94
CA GLY A 179 3.20 5.01 13.16
C GLY A 179 2.82 4.88 11.70
N PHE A 180 1.54 4.64 11.38
CA PHE A 180 1.02 4.73 10.02
C PHE A 180 1.33 6.09 9.39
N HIS A 181 0.95 7.18 10.07
CA HIS A 181 1.18 8.53 9.56
C HIS A 181 2.66 8.84 9.35
N THR A 182 3.53 8.34 10.22
CA THR A 182 4.98 8.48 10.10
C THR A 182 5.50 7.78 8.84
N ILE A 183 5.11 6.53 8.62
CA ILE A 183 5.53 5.74 7.46
C ILE A 183 4.96 6.34 6.17
N ALA A 184 3.68 6.69 6.16
CA ALA A 184 3.01 7.30 5.02
C ALA A 184 3.71 8.61 4.60
N ARG A 185 4.13 9.44 5.57
CA ARG A 185 4.89 10.67 5.30
C ARG A 185 6.26 10.37 4.68
N ILE A 186 7.00 9.39 5.19
CA ILE A 186 8.30 9.00 4.63
C ILE A 186 8.16 8.62 3.14
N ILE A 187 7.14 7.83 2.81
CA ILE A 187 6.89 7.41 1.42
C ILE A 187 6.48 8.60 0.57
N ASP A 188 5.53 9.42 1.03
CA ASP A 188 5.01 10.55 0.26
C ASP A 188 6.10 11.61 0.01
N ASP A 189 6.90 11.96 1.02
CA ASP A 189 8.06 12.85 0.90
C ASP A 189 9.09 12.31 -0.09
N TRP A 190 9.37 10.99 -0.05
CA TRP A 190 10.31 10.36 -0.98
C TRP A 190 9.82 10.39 -2.44
N VAL A 191 8.50 10.28 -2.68
CA VAL A 191 7.91 10.39 -4.02
C VAL A 191 7.95 11.83 -4.54
N GLY A 192 7.67 12.81 -3.67
CA GLY A 192 7.70 14.23 -4.01
C GLY A 192 6.81 15.15 -3.17
N GLY A 193 6.32 14.70 -2.01
CA GLY A 193 5.47 15.45 -1.08
C GLY A 193 4.08 15.76 -1.64
N GLY A 194 3.03 15.13 -1.11
CA GLY A 194 1.65 15.36 -1.53
C GLY A 194 1.24 14.73 -2.87
N TYR A 195 2.17 14.11 -3.60
CA TYR A 195 1.88 13.48 -4.90
C TYR A 195 0.92 12.31 -4.77
N LEU A 196 1.08 11.47 -3.73
CA LEU A 196 0.20 10.34 -3.46
C LEU A 196 -0.83 10.65 -2.38
N SER A 197 -0.57 11.61 -1.48
CA SER A 197 -1.53 12.02 -0.43
C SER A 197 -2.05 10.82 0.39
N LEU A 198 -1.13 9.92 0.76
CA LEU A 198 -1.43 8.62 1.39
C LEU A 198 -2.30 8.72 2.65
N CYS A 199 -2.21 9.82 3.41
CA CYS A 199 -3.00 10.04 4.63
C CYS A 199 -4.46 10.47 4.39
N ASN A 200 -4.81 10.98 3.20
CA ASN A 200 -6.10 11.65 2.96
C ASN A 200 -6.91 11.03 1.80
N MET A 201 -6.61 9.79 1.42
CA MET A 201 -7.16 9.20 0.20
C MET A 201 -8.70 9.11 0.19
N LYS A 202 -9.32 8.62 1.28
CA LYS A 202 -10.78 8.50 1.39
C LYS A 202 -11.50 9.84 1.41
N ALA A 203 -10.85 10.88 1.91
CA ALA A 203 -11.43 12.22 2.04
C ALA A 203 -11.37 13.05 0.75
N ASN A 204 -10.60 12.63 -0.27
CA ASN A 204 -10.34 13.48 -1.42
C ASN A 204 -10.11 12.74 -2.75
N LEU A 205 -11.08 11.92 -3.17
CA LEU A 205 -11.09 11.35 -4.54
C LEU A 205 -10.97 12.42 -5.64
N SER A 206 -11.43 13.65 -5.36
CA SER A 206 -11.34 14.77 -6.29
C SER A 206 -9.89 15.13 -6.66
N HIS A 207 -8.94 14.89 -5.75
CA HIS A 207 -7.51 15.09 -6.00
C HIS A 207 -6.97 14.26 -7.18
N PHE A 208 -7.60 13.13 -7.46
CA PHE A 208 -7.16 12.15 -8.45
C PHE A 208 -7.96 12.19 -9.77
N ARG A 209 -8.87 13.15 -9.94
CA ARG A 209 -9.63 13.26 -11.19
C ARG A 209 -8.74 13.81 -12.32
N LYS A 210 -8.81 13.17 -13.50
CA LYS A 210 -8.03 13.56 -14.69
C LYS A 210 -8.40 14.95 -15.24
N ASP A 211 -9.64 15.40 -15.02
CA ASP A 211 -10.15 16.68 -15.54
C ASP A 211 -9.46 17.90 -14.92
N ARG A 212 -8.95 17.79 -13.68
CA ARG A 212 -8.13 18.85 -13.07
C ARG A 212 -6.85 19.17 -13.86
N PHE A 213 -6.23 18.20 -14.53
CA PHE A 213 -5.01 18.42 -15.33
C PHE A 213 -5.27 18.85 -16.77
N ARG A 214 -6.53 18.90 -17.20
CA ARG A 214 -6.89 19.42 -18.53
C ARG A 214 -7.01 20.94 -18.52
N ASP A 215 -7.43 21.54 -17.40
CA ASP A 215 -7.65 22.98 -17.29
C ASP A 215 -6.34 23.79 -17.27
N ASP A 216 -5.29 23.28 -16.59
CA ASP A 216 -3.98 23.95 -16.54
C ASP A 216 -3.22 23.93 -17.88
N ARG A 217 -3.52 22.97 -18.77
CA ARG A 217 -2.90 22.86 -20.10
C ARG A 217 -3.56 23.73 -21.18
N GLN A 218 -4.72 24.32 -20.90
CA GLN A 218 -5.38 25.28 -21.80
C GLN A 218 -5.01 26.74 -21.52
N LYS A 219 -4.17 27.00 -20.50
CA LYS A 219 -3.73 28.35 -20.12
C LYS A 219 -2.26 28.67 -20.46
N SER A 220 -1.57 27.84 -21.24
CA SER A 220 -0.21 28.11 -21.76
C SER A 220 -0.19 28.37 -23.25
#